data_AF-G0J2A4-F1
#
_entry.id   AF-G0J2A4-F1
#
_cell.length_a   1.000
_cell.length_b   1.000
_cell.length_c   1.000
_cell.angle_alpha   90.00
_cell.angle_beta   90.00
_cell.angle_gamma   90.00
#
_symmetry.space_group_name_H-M   'P 1'
#
loop_
_entity.id
_entity.type
_entity.pdbx_description
1 polymer ?
#
loop_
_entity_poly.entity_id
_entity_poly.type
_entity_poly.pdbx_seq_one_letter_code
_entity_poly.pdbx_strand_id
1 'polypeptide(L)'
;MVKLKTATKWLILKRFQHVIDCLLHISGLRGGRKTSNRDGRIDILAKYGLDYLALIELKINEINEFSLNQLEDYLDERHQILTKYPEFWSEVENSPNWVGVLVGSSISPELQRKLQDGYTTKEGIPIAGMILRRFRSANNEIFVITDTFFKYNYTSRDFSKFEFKEEIYNKARLVNKVVRTYVEENPTISFAELEKVFPQSLQGSNGVFDTKEKAQEIYDRTGHKRHYLKSDELIKLSDSIIATSNQWGLDNITRFIHHINNLNNDYSIENK
;
A
#
# COMPACT_ATOMS: atom_id res chain seq x y z
N MET A 1 36.86 -0.29 10.35
CA MET A 1 36.09 0.22 9.20
C MET A 1 36.20 -0.78 8.06
N VAL A 2 35.31 -1.78 8.00
CA VAL A 2 35.37 -2.84 6.97
C VAL A 2 34.31 -2.52 5.92
N LYS A 3 34.75 -2.17 4.71
CA LYS A 3 33.87 -2.02 3.54
C LYS A 3 33.22 -3.38 3.27
N LEU A 4 31.91 -3.49 3.49
CA LEU A 4 31.12 -4.61 2.97
C LEU A 4 31.28 -4.63 1.44
N LYS A 5 31.89 -5.69 0.90
CA LYS A 5 32.09 -5.85 -0.55
C LYS A 5 30.74 -6.05 -1.24
N THR A 6 30.59 -5.42 -2.39
CA THR A 6 29.44 -5.28 -3.30
C THR A 6 28.61 -6.57 -3.49
N ALA A 7 29.21 -7.75 -3.38
CA ALA A 7 28.54 -9.04 -3.62
C ALA A 7 27.43 -9.40 -2.62
N THR A 8 27.56 -9.08 -1.33
CA THR A 8 26.50 -9.36 -0.33
C THR A 8 25.27 -8.49 -0.55
N LYS A 9 25.49 -7.30 -1.12
CA LYS A 9 24.46 -6.31 -1.47
C LYS A 9 23.61 -6.76 -2.66
N TRP A 10 24.25 -7.37 -3.66
CA TRP A 10 23.61 -7.95 -4.83
C TRP A 10 22.81 -9.22 -4.55
N LEU A 11 23.18 -9.99 -3.52
CA LEU A 11 22.53 -11.27 -3.24
C LEU A 11 21.15 -11.12 -2.57
N ILE A 12 20.96 -10.09 -1.75
CA ILE A 12 19.66 -9.72 -1.18
C ILE A 12 18.70 -9.37 -2.32
N LEU A 13 19.15 -8.57 -3.29
CA LEU A 13 18.34 -8.10 -4.42
C LEU A 13 17.93 -9.23 -5.40
N LYS A 14 18.77 -10.25 -5.59
CA LYS A 14 18.53 -11.32 -6.57
C LYS A 14 17.38 -12.28 -6.23
N ARG A 15 16.86 -12.28 -4.99
CA ARG A 15 15.74 -13.12 -4.56
C ARG A 15 14.41 -12.38 -4.42
N PHE A 16 14.39 -11.06 -4.53
CA PHE A 16 13.16 -10.29 -4.67
C PHE A 16 12.93 -10.01 -6.15
N GLN A 17 12.20 -10.90 -6.83
CA GLN A 17 11.92 -10.81 -8.27
C GLN A 17 11.15 -9.54 -8.71
N HIS A 18 10.74 -8.68 -7.76
CA HIS A 18 9.96 -7.46 -8.00
C HIS A 18 10.55 -6.20 -7.34
N VAL A 19 11.81 -6.20 -6.88
CA VAL A 19 12.47 -4.93 -6.50
C VAL A 19 12.72 -4.13 -7.77
N ILE A 20 12.09 -2.96 -7.86
CA ILE A 20 12.13 -2.10 -9.03
C ILE A 20 13.33 -1.15 -8.95
N ASP A 21 13.64 -0.64 -7.74
CA ASP A 21 14.74 0.29 -7.53
C ASP A 21 15.26 0.22 -6.07
N CYS A 22 16.52 0.59 -5.84
CA CYS A 22 17.08 0.70 -4.48
C CYS A 22 18.09 1.85 -4.33
N LEU A 23 17.96 2.63 -3.25
CA LEU A 23 18.94 3.61 -2.79
C LEU A 23 19.71 3.10 -1.58
N LEU A 24 20.98 3.47 -1.51
CA LEU A 24 21.93 2.93 -0.56
C LEU A 24 22.52 4.05 0.29
N HIS A 25 22.59 3.83 1.60
CA HIS A 25 23.17 4.76 2.56
C HIS A 25 22.52 6.16 2.52
N ILE A 26 21.25 6.24 2.87
CA ILE A 26 20.52 7.51 2.97
C ILE A 26 20.93 8.22 4.26
N SER A 27 21.59 9.36 4.12
CA SER A 27 22.07 10.17 5.24
C SER A 27 21.16 11.37 5.52
N GLY A 28 21.19 11.85 6.77
CA GLY A 28 20.63 13.15 7.14
C GLY A 28 19.13 13.15 7.34
N LEU A 29 18.58 12.09 7.94
CA LEU A 29 17.22 12.13 8.50
C LEU A 29 17.28 12.87 9.83
N ARG A 30 16.77 14.10 9.86
CA ARG A 30 16.75 14.91 11.09
C ARG A 30 15.89 14.22 12.13
N GLY A 31 16.40 14.03 13.34
CA GLY A 31 15.68 13.31 14.40
C GLY A 31 15.59 11.79 14.23
N GLY A 32 16.16 11.23 13.15
CA GLY A 32 16.08 9.79 12.84
C GLY A 32 16.85 8.87 13.80
N ARG A 33 17.44 9.39 14.89
CA ARG A 33 17.87 8.59 16.03
C ARG A 33 17.51 9.32 17.31
N LYS A 34 16.24 9.26 17.69
CA LYS A 34 15.68 9.88 18.90
C LYS A 34 16.43 9.41 20.14
N THR A 35 16.77 8.13 20.17
CA THR A 35 17.54 7.48 21.23
C THR A 35 18.97 8.00 21.42
N SER A 36 19.58 8.64 20.40
CA SER A 36 20.96 9.15 20.47
C SER A 36 21.12 10.63 20.15
N ASN A 37 19.99 11.36 20.03
CA ASN A 37 19.89 12.77 19.65
C ASN A 37 20.78 13.16 18.45
N ARG A 38 20.75 12.32 17.41
CA ARG A 38 21.57 12.48 16.19
C ARG A 38 20.74 12.23 14.94
N ASP A 39 21.19 12.78 13.82
CA ASP A 39 20.60 12.48 12.53
C ASP A 39 20.79 10.99 12.16
N GLY A 40 19.76 10.45 11.51
CA GLY A 40 19.71 9.06 11.09
C GLY A 40 20.44 8.80 9.77
N ARG A 41 20.99 7.58 9.65
CA ARG A 41 21.46 7.03 8.38
C ARG A 41 20.81 5.67 8.16
N ILE A 42 19.98 5.57 7.13
CA ILE A 42 19.39 4.30 6.70
C ILE A 42 20.40 3.57 5.80
N ASP A 43 20.49 2.26 5.93
CA ASP A 43 21.39 1.47 5.10
C ASP A 43 20.85 1.23 3.68
N ILE A 44 19.57 0.86 3.52
CA ILE A 44 18.93 0.68 2.22
C ILE A 44 17.48 1.20 2.24
N LEU A 45 17.09 1.90 1.19
CA LEU A 45 15.70 2.12 0.79
C LEU A 45 15.44 1.30 -0.48
N ALA A 46 14.37 0.52 -0.52
CA ALA A 46 14.01 -0.26 -1.68
C ALA A 46 12.57 0.02 -2.11
N LYS A 47 12.35 0.19 -3.41
CA LYS A 47 11.02 0.18 -4.03
C LYS A 47 10.68 -1.24 -4.47
N TYR A 48 9.56 -1.76 -4.00
CA TYR A 48 9.08 -3.10 -4.32
C TYR A 48 7.67 -3.04 -4.90
N GLY A 49 7.50 -3.51 -6.13
CA GLY A 49 6.27 -3.29 -6.87
C GLY A 49 5.96 -1.80 -7.07
N LEU A 50 4.70 -1.48 -7.36
CA LEU A 50 4.25 -0.10 -7.57
C LEU A 50 3.92 0.60 -6.25
N ASP A 51 3.41 -0.14 -5.27
CA ASP A 51 2.79 0.47 -4.09
C ASP A 51 3.67 0.51 -2.83
N TYR A 52 4.87 -0.11 -2.80
CA TYR A 52 5.64 -0.30 -1.55
C TYR A 52 7.03 0.35 -1.55
N LEU A 53 7.35 0.97 -0.41
CA LEU A 53 8.72 1.36 -0.04
C LEU A 53 9.16 0.64 1.22
N ALA A 54 10.38 0.10 1.20
CA ALA A 54 10.98 -0.61 2.32
C ALA A 54 12.19 0.14 2.87
N LEU A 55 12.20 0.41 4.19
CA LEU A 55 13.40 0.82 4.91
C LEU A 55 14.09 -0.40 5.50
N ILE A 56 15.36 -0.59 5.15
CA ILE A 56 16.14 -1.76 5.56
C ILE A 56 17.33 -1.30 6.41
N GLU A 57 17.40 -1.84 7.62
CA GLU A 57 18.52 -1.65 8.54
C GLU A 57 19.36 -2.93 8.60
N LEU A 58 20.68 -2.79 8.39
CA LEU A 58 21.60 -3.93 8.34
C LEU A 58 22.43 -4.00 9.62
N LYS A 59 22.45 -5.16 10.27
CA LYS A 59 23.37 -5.49 11.37
C LYS A 59 24.33 -6.58 10.95
N ILE A 60 25.60 -6.40 11.31
CA ILE A 60 26.63 -7.44 11.11
C ILE A 60 26.36 -8.64 12.02
N ASN A 61 25.77 -8.38 13.18
CA ASN A 61 25.53 -9.35 14.24
C ASN A 61 24.03 -9.60 14.43
N GLU A 62 23.63 -9.96 15.64
CA GLU A 62 22.25 -10.16 16.05
C GLU A 62 21.38 -8.90 15.84
N ILE A 63 20.19 -9.08 15.26
CA ILE A 63 19.09 -8.12 15.34
C ILE A 63 18.27 -8.36 16.60
N ASN A 64 17.96 -7.29 17.32
CA ASN A 64 17.29 -7.30 18.62
C ASN A 64 16.47 -6.01 18.80
N GLU A 65 15.88 -5.80 19.98
CA GLU A 65 15.05 -4.62 20.28
C GLU A 65 15.78 -3.28 20.04
N PHE A 66 17.09 -3.19 20.27
CA PHE A 66 17.84 -1.97 19.95
C PHE A 66 17.89 -1.69 18.44
N SER A 67 18.03 -2.75 17.65
CA SER A 67 18.01 -2.65 16.18
C SER A 67 16.62 -2.27 15.67
N LEU A 68 15.57 -2.80 16.30
CA LEU A 68 14.19 -2.44 16.02
C LEU A 68 13.91 -0.98 16.32
N ASN A 69 14.26 -0.51 17.53
CA ASN A 69 14.07 0.90 17.92
C ASN A 69 14.78 1.86 16.95
N GLN A 70 15.97 1.49 16.47
CA GLN A 70 16.68 2.30 15.48
C GLN A 70 15.94 2.35 14.14
N LEU A 71 15.37 1.23 13.68
CA LEU A 71 14.57 1.21 12.45
C LEU A 71 13.27 2.00 12.61
N GLU A 72 12.63 1.93 13.78
CA GLU A 72 11.44 2.72 14.10
C GLU A 72 11.74 4.23 14.10
N ASP A 73 12.86 4.65 14.70
CA ASP A 73 13.30 6.04 14.64
C ASP A 73 13.43 6.54 13.17
N TYR A 74 13.81 5.68 12.22
CA TYR A 74 13.84 6.02 10.80
C TYR A 74 12.46 6.05 10.15
N LEU A 75 11.60 5.10 10.51
CA LEU A 75 10.24 5.03 9.97
C LEU A 75 9.39 6.22 10.44
N ASP A 76 9.56 6.70 11.67
CA ASP A 76 8.89 7.89 12.17
C ASP A 76 9.22 9.13 11.32
N GLU A 77 10.46 9.23 10.84
CA GLU A 77 10.95 10.35 10.05
C GLU A 77 10.84 10.13 8.52
N ARG A 78 10.20 9.03 8.07
CA ARG A 78 10.17 8.59 6.66
C ARG A 78 9.63 9.63 5.68
N HIS A 79 8.76 10.53 6.12
CA HIS A 79 8.20 11.60 5.27
C HIS A 79 9.30 12.49 4.68
N GLN A 80 10.41 12.70 5.39
CA GLN A 80 11.56 13.46 4.91
C GLN A 80 12.22 12.80 3.68
N ILE A 81 12.09 11.48 3.53
CA ILE A 81 12.67 10.72 2.41
C ILE A 81 11.98 11.10 1.10
N LEU A 82 10.64 11.20 1.11
CA LEU A 82 9.87 11.58 -0.07
C LEU A 82 10.17 13.02 -0.50
N THR A 83 10.41 13.92 0.46
CA THR A 83 10.84 15.29 0.17
C THR A 83 12.25 15.36 -0.40
N LYS A 84 13.16 14.51 0.08
CA LYS A 84 14.58 14.55 -0.27
C LYS A 84 14.89 13.82 -1.58
N TYR A 85 14.14 12.77 -1.90
CA TYR A 85 14.28 11.96 -3.11
C TYR A 85 12.93 11.82 -3.83
N PRO A 86 12.34 12.92 -4.31
CA PRO A 86 11.02 12.90 -4.95
C PRO A 86 10.99 12.02 -6.21
N GLU A 87 12.13 11.86 -6.90
CA GLU A 87 12.29 10.97 -8.05
C GLU A 87 12.12 9.49 -7.70
N PHE A 88 12.36 9.11 -6.44
CA PHE A 88 12.27 7.73 -5.98
C PHE A 88 10.82 7.29 -5.72
N TRP A 89 9.90 8.25 -5.71
CA TRP A 89 8.46 8.04 -5.64
C TRP A 89 7.74 8.98 -6.60
N SER A 90 7.67 8.58 -7.87
CA SER A 90 6.99 9.34 -8.93
C SER A 90 5.50 9.05 -9.05
N GLU A 91 4.92 8.22 -8.17
CA GLU A 91 3.51 7.88 -8.19
C GLU A 91 2.75 8.94 -7.39
N VAL A 92 2.52 10.07 -8.07
CA VAL A 92 2.01 11.34 -7.53
C VAL A 92 0.64 11.21 -6.83
N GLU A 93 -0.06 10.10 -7.01
CA GLU A 93 -1.46 9.96 -6.62
C GLU A 93 -1.72 9.18 -5.32
N ASN A 94 -0.72 8.48 -4.74
CA ASN A 94 -0.87 7.78 -3.45
C ASN A 94 0.43 7.82 -2.63
N SER A 95 0.30 7.88 -1.31
CA SER A 95 1.44 7.64 -0.41
C SER A 95 1.88 6.17 -0.45
N PRO A 96 3.19 5.87 -0.44
CA PRO A 96 3.66 4.49 -0.44
C PRO A 96 3.21 3.72 0.79
N ASN A 97 2.93 2.43 0.60
CA ASN A 97 2.84 1.48 1.69
C ASN A 97 4.24 1.19 2.22
N TRP A 98 4.49 1.58 3.47
CA TRP A 98 5.80 1.41 4.09
C TRP A 98 5.96 0.02 4.70
N VAL A 99 7.18 -0.50 4.64
CA VAL A 99 7.60 -1.73 5.32
C VAL A 99 8.97 -1.51 5.95
N GLY A 100 9.16 -1.94 7.20
CA GLY A 100 10.48 -2.00 7.80
C GLY A 100 11.09 -3.40 7.69
N VAL A 101 12.39 -3.48 7.42
CA VAL A 101 13.12 -4.75 7.33
C VAL A 101 14.40 -4.68 8.16
N LEU A 102 14.54 -5.59 9.12
CA LEU A 102 15.77 -5.82 9.88
C LEU A 102 16.54 -6.98 9.28
N VAL A 103 17.83 -6.81 9.01
CA VAL A 103 18.67 -7.90 8.50
C VAL A 103 19.87 -8.10 9.42
N GLY A 104 20.09 -9.34 9.88
CA GLY A 104 21.20 -9.69 10.77
C GLY A 104 21.79 -11.08 10.51
N SER A 105 22.81 -11.46 11.28
CA SER A 105 23.38 -12.83 11.26
C SER A 105 22.64 -13.81 12.19
N SER A 106 21.93 -13.27 13.17
CA SER A 106 21.05 -13.95 14.12
C SER A 106 19.94 -12.99 14.58
N ILE A 107 18.96 -13.49 15.33
CA ILE A 107 17.86 -12.71 15.90
C ILE A 107 17.68 -13.08 17.37
N SER A 108 17.40 -12.09 18.23
CA SER A 108 17.12 -12.38 19.64
C SER A 108 15.77 -13.12 19.79
N PRO A 109 15.61 -14.01 20.77
CA PRO A 109 14.37 -14.77 20.95
C PRO A 109 13.12 -13.91 21.16
N GLU A 110 13.27 -12.75 21.79
CA GLU A 110 12.20 -11.79 22.04
C GLU A 110 11.72 -11.15 20.74
N LEU A 111 12.67 -10.62 19.96
CA LEU A 111 12.36 -9.99 18.67
C LEU A 111 11.80 -11.04 17.70
N GLN A 112 12.34 -12.26 17.69
CA GLN A 112 11.85 -13.33 16.84
C GLN A 112 10.36 -13.61 17.07
N ARG A 113 9.97 -13.83 18.35
CA ARG A 113 8.56 -14.06 18.72
C ARG A 113 7.69 -12.88 18.32
N LYS A 114 8.13 -11.66 18.67
CA LYS A 114 7.44 -10.41 18.33
C LYS A 114 7.14 -10.31 16.82
N LEU A 115 8.11 -10.57 15.96
CA LEU A 115 7.94 -10.50 14.50
C LEU A 115 7.09 -11.67 13.95
N GLN A 116 7.20 -12.87 14.53
CA GLN A 116 6.37 -14.03 14.18
C GLN A 116 4.89 -13.82 14.57
N ASP A 117 4.62 -13.03 15.59
CA ASP A 117 3.26 -12.69 16.02
C ASP A 117 2.64 -11.55 15.19
N GLY A 118 3.40 -10.96 14.25
CA GLY A 118 2.90 -9.97 13.30
C GLY A 118 3.00 -8.54 13.80
N TYR A 119 4.14 -8.21 14.42
CA TYR A 119 4.42 -6.87 14.93
C TYR A 119 4.26 -5.77 13.86
N THR A 120 3.66 -4.67 14.30
CA THR A 120 3.57 -3.41 13.56
C THR A 120 4.02 -2.26 14.45
N THR A 121 4.55 -1.20 13.86
CA THR A 121 4.86 0.05 14.60
C THR A 121 3.58 0.71 15.11
N LYS A 122 3.71 1.76 15.92
CA LYS A 122 2.55 2.56 16.39
C LYS A 122 1.70 3.14 15.25
N GLU A 123 2.31 3.37 14.09
CA GLU A 123 1.63 3.88 12.89
C GLU A 123 1.14 2.75 11.97
N GLY A 124 1.12 1.50 12.46
CA GLY A 124 0.63 0.34 11.71
C GLY A 124 1.59 -0.17 10.63
N ILE A 125 2.86 0.26 10.63
CA ILE A 125 3.84 -0.16 9.63
C ILE A 125 4.32 -1.58 9.97
N PRO A 126 4.20 -2.55 9.05
CA PRO A 126 4.70 -3.91 9.26
C PRO A 126 6.23 -3.95 9.31
N ILE A 127 6.78 -4.77 10.21
CA ILE A 127 8.21 -5.03 10.32
C ILE A 127 8.51 -6.50 10.04
N ALA A 128 9.47 -6.77 9.16
CA ALA A 128 10.01 -8.09 8.89
C ALA A 128 11.46 -8.22 9.41
N GLY A 129 11.81 -9.40 9.90
CA GLY A 129 13.18 -9.76 10.28
C GLY A 129 13.74 -10.80 9.31
N MET A 130 14.99 -10.65 8.90
CA MET A 130 15.68 -11.61 8.04
C MET A 130 17.06 -11.94 8.60
N ILE A 131 17.34 -13.22 8.79
CA ILE A 131 18.69 -13.71 9.08
C ILE A 131 19.35 -14.06 7.74
N LEU A 132 20.57 -13.57 7.52
CA LEU A 132 21.38 -13.92 6.36
C LEU A 132 22.70 -14.54 6.84
N ARG A 133 22.93 -15.81 6.46
CA ARG A 133 24.17 -16.52 6.78
C ARG A 133 24.88 -16.92 5.50
N ARG A 134 26.18 -16.63 5.44
CA ARG A 134 27.05 -16.95 4.31
C ARG A 134 28.04 -18.02 4.71
N PHE A 135 28.04 -19.11 3.97
CA PHE A 135 28.99 -20.21 4.11
C PHE A 135 29.90 -20.27 2.90
N ARG A 136 31.12 -20.75 3.10
CA ARG A 136 32.09 -21.02 2.04
C ARG A 136 32.43 -22.50 2.07
N SER A 137 32.27 -23.20 0.95
CA SER A 137 32.69 -24.61 0.85
C SER A 137 34.21 -24.73 0.73
N ALA A 138 34.71 -25.94 0.92
CA ALA A 138 36.12 -26.27 0.66
C ALA A 138 36.55 -25.91 -0.78
N ASN A 139 35.62 -25.95 -1.74
CA ASN A 139 35.84 -25.60 -3.14
C ASN A 139 35.65 -24.10 -3.43
N ASN A 140 35.65 -23.26 -2.38
CA ASN A 140 35.49 -21.81 -2.47
C ASN A 140 34.12 -21.32 -2.97
N GLU A 141 33.13 -22.22 -3.06
CA GLU A 141 31.76 -21.87 -3.43
C GLU A 141 31.06 -21.17 -2.26
N ILE A 142 30.17 -20.23 -2.57
CA ILE A 142 29.50 -19.41 -1.56
C ILE A 142 28.04 -19.82 -1.50
N PHE A 143 27.60 -20.30 -0.34
CA PHE A 143 26.22 -20.62 -0.05
C PHE A 143 25.63 -19.53 0.85
N VAL A 144 24.39 -19.11 0.56
CA VAL A 144 23.66 -18.19 1.42
C VAL A 144 22.33 -18.79 1.83
N ILE A 145 22.13 -18.84 3.14
CA ILE A 145 20.91 -19.32 3.78
C ILE A 145 20.21 -18.11 4.40
N THR A 146 18.89 -18.07 4.24
CA THR A 146 18.05 -16.97 4.69
C THR A 146 16.84 -17.51 5.45
N ASP A 147 16.64 -17.02 6.67
CA ASP A 147 15.43 -17.25 7.46
C ASP A 147 14.67 -15.93 7.59
N THR A 148 13.35 -15.96 7.41
CA THR A 148 12.51 -14.76 7.47
C THR A 148 11.47 -14.90 8.58
N PHE A 149 11.34 -13.87 9.40
CA PHE A 149 10.44 -13.77 10.54
C PHE A 149 9.48 -12.63 10.26
N PHE A 150 8.30 -12.98 9.80
CA PHE A 150 7.26 -12.02 9.46
C PHE A 150 5.91 -12.72 9.43
N LYS A 151 4.90 -12.08 10.02
CA LYS A 151 3.51 -12.47 9.86
C LYS A 151 2.71 -11.26 9.46
N TYR A 152 2.35 -11.19 8.18
CA TYR A 152 1.40 -10.20 7.72
C TYR A 152 -0.01 -10.74 7.94
N ASN A 153 -0.76 -10.12 8.85
CA ASN A 153 -2.18 -10.38 8.95
C ASN A 153 -2.86 -9.71 7.74
N TYR A 154 -3.03 -10.45 6.64
CA TYR A 154 -3.86 -10.05 5.49
C TYR A 154 -5.33 -9.77 5.85
N THR A 155 -5.72 -10.01 7.11
CA THR A 155 -7.09 -10.09 7.62
C THR A 155 -7.63 -8.77 8.17
N SER A 156 -6.93 -7.64 8.03
CA SER A 156 -7.58 -6.32 8.17
C SER A 156 -8.31 -5.90 6.89
N ARG A 157 -8.51 -6.80 5.92
CA ARG A 157 -9.45 -6.57 4.83
C ARG A 157 -10.84 -6.38 5.42
N ASP A 158 -11.30 -5.14 5.35
CA ASP A 158 -12.63 -4.78 5.75
C ASP A 158 -13.65 -5.34 4.74
N PHE A 159 -14.39 -6.35 5.20
CA PHE A 159 -15.48 -7.01 4.48
C PHE A 159 -16.86 -6.43 4.81
N SER A 160 -16.92 -5.21 5.38
CA SER A 160 -18.19 -4.52 5.67
C SER A 160 -19.16 -4.63 4.50
N LYS A 161 -20.39 -4.96 4.87
CA LYS A 161 -21.51 -5.06 3.95
C LYS A 161 -22.52 -3.97 4.29
N PHE A 162 -23.22 -3.55 3.26
CA PHE A 162 -24.16 -2.45 3.36
C PHE A 162 -25.48 -2.88 2.78
N GLU A 163 -26.56 -2.55 3.47
CA GLU A 163 -27.91 -2.71 2.94
C GLU A 163 -28.31 -1.46 2.17
N PHE A 164 -28.83 -1.66 0.95
CA PHE A 164 -29.42 -0.60 0.13
C PHE A 164 -30.59 -1.20 -0.66
N LYS A 165 -31.78 -0.60 -0.53
CA LYS A 165 -33.03 -1.12 -1.14
C LYS A 165 -33.22 -2.63 -0.88
N GLU A 166 -33.15 -3.03 0.40
CA GLU A 166 -33.37 -4.41 0.89
C GLU A 166 -32.34 -5.46 0.40
N GLU A 167 -31.31 -5.06 -0.33
CA GLU A 167 -30.25 -5.94 -0.80
C GLU A 167 -28.91 -5.61 -0.13
N ILE A 168 -28.10 -6.64 0.12
CA ILE A 168 -26.81 -6.52 0.79
C ILE A 168 -25.66 -6.52 -0.23
N TYR A 169 -24.84 -5.49 -0.18
CA TYR A 169 -23.72 -5.28 -1.08
C TYR A 169 -22.38 -5.15 -0.35
N ASN A 170 -21.29 -5.56 -1.02
CA ASN A 170 -19.96 -5.09 -0.65
C ASN A 170 -19.75 -3.63 -1.11
N LYS A 171 -18.72 -2.96 -0.62
CA LYS A 171 -18.42 -1.54 -0.91
C LYS A 171 -18.54 -1.16 -2.40
N ALA A 172 -17.80 -1.86 -3.27
CA ALA A 172 -17.78 -1.53 -4.69
C ALA A 172 -19.13 -1.81 -5.37
N ARG A 173 -19.82 -2.89 -4.96
CA ARG A 173 -21.15 -3.23 -5.48
C ARG A 173 -22.22 -2.25 -5.01
N LEU A 174 -22.12 -1.77 -3.77
CA LEU A 174 -23.00 -0.74 -3.22
C LEU A 174 -22.94 0.50 -4.13
N VAL A 175 -21.73 0.99 -4.41
CA VAL A 175 -21.55 2.17 -5.27
C VAL A 175 -22.13 1.93 -6.66
N ASN A 176 -21.82 0.79 -7.30
CA ASN A 176 -22.37 0.49 -8.63
C ASN A 176 -23.90 0.46 -8.62
N LYS A 177 -24.52 -0.16 -7.60
CA LYS A 177 -25.97 -0.22 -7.46
C LYS A 177 -26.58 1.16 -7.24
N VAL A 178 -26.03 1.96 -6.32
CA VAL A 178 -26.53 3.31 -6.00
C VAL A 178 -26.48 4.21 -7.24
N VAL A 179 -25.35 4.25 -7.96
CA VAL A 179 -25.19 5.06 -9.17
C VAL A 179 -26.15 4.58 -10.27
N ARG A 180 -26.27 3.26 -10.45
CA ARG A 180 -27.21 2.67 -11.43
C ARG A 180 -28.65 3.07 -11.13
N THR A 181 -29.08 2.90 -9.88
CA THR A 181 -30.44 3.26 -9.43
C THR A 181 -30.71 4.74 -9.64
N TYR A 182 -29.75 5.62 -9.37
CA TYR A 182 -29.90 7.06 -9.62
C TYR A 182 -30.07 7.37 -11.11
N VAL A 183 -29.31 6.71 -11.99
CA VAL A 183 -29.43 6.89 -13.44
C VAL A 183 -30.74 6.31 -13.97
N GLU A 184 -31.20 5.17 -13.44
CA GLU A 184 -32.49 4.57 -13.80
C GLU A 184 -33.66 5.49 -13.44
N GLU A 185 -33.56 6.21 -12.32
CA GLU A 185 -34.54 7.23 -11.89
C GLU A 185 -34.38 8.57 -12.66
N ASN A 186 -33.24 8.80 -13.31
CA ASN A 186 -32.91 10.02 -14.06
C ASN A 186 -32.37 9.68 -15.47
N PRO A 187 -33.17 9.09 -16.37
CA PRO A 187 -32.69 8.44 -17.60
C PRO A 187 -32.05 9.39 -18.63
N THR A 188 -32.26 10.71 -18.51
CA THR A 188 -31.69 11.72 -19.41
C THR A 188 -30.38 12.32 -18.89
N ILE A 189 -29.91 11.91 -17.71
CA ILE A 189 -28.73 12.49 -17.09
C ILE A 189 -27.47 12.29 -17.94
N SER A 190 -26.74 13.39 -18.14
CA SER A 190 -25.44 13.41 -18.82
C SER A 190 -24.30 13.07 -17.86
N PHE A 191 -23.12 12.77 -18.40
CA PHE A 191 -21.91 12.56 -17.60
C PHE A 191 -21.63 13.74 -16.65
N ALA A 192 -21.68 14.96 -17.18
CA ALA A 192 -21.36 16.18 -16.44
C ALA A 192 -22.38 16.50 -15.34
N GLU A 193 -23.65 16.12 -15.51
CA GLU A 193 -24.66 16.26 -14.47
C GLU A 193 -24.49 15.21 -13.39
N LEU A 194 -24.19 13.97 -13.77
CA LEU A 194 -23.94 12.89 -12.82
C LEU A 194 -22.70 13.18 -11.95
N GLU A 195 -21.66 13.81 -12.51
CA GLU A 195 -20.45 14.19 -11.78
C GLU A 195 -20.73 15.25 -10.70
N LYS A 196 -21.75 16.10 -10.88
CA LYS A 196 -22.18 17.03 -9.83
C LYS A 196 -22.85 16.31 -8.67
N VAL A 197 -23.57 15.23 -8.96
CA VAL A 197 -24.26 14.41 -7.95
C VAL A 197 -23.26 13.51 -7.22
N PHE A 198 -22.31 12.91 -7.93
CA PHE A 198 -21.29 12.02 -7.39
C PHE A 198 -19.90 12.57 -7.68
N PRO A 199 -19.47 13.63 -6.98
CA PRO A 199 -18.18 14.28 -7.26
C PRO A 199 -17.02 13.32 -7.02
N GLN A 200 -15.97 13.48 -7.85
CA GLN A 200 -14.75 12.66 -7.82
C GLN A 200 -14.15 12.51 -6.40
N SER A 201 -14.23 13.59 -5.61
CA SER A 201 -13.73 13.69 -4.24
C SER A 201 -14.33 12.67 -3.26
N LEU A 202 -15.50 12.10 -3.53
CA LEU A 202 -16.09 11.04 -2.70
C LEU A 202 -15.15 9.83 -2.64
N GLN A 203 -14.65 9.40 -3.80
CA GLN A 203 -13.70 8.30 -3.89
C GLN A 203 -12.27 8.76 -3.62
N GLY A 204 -11.85 9.88 -4.24
CA GLY A 204 -10.46 10.34 -4.26
C GLY A 204 -9.96 10.56 -5.70
N SER A 205 -8.69 10.29 -5.96
CA SER A 205 -8.04 10.53 -7.26
C SER A 205 -8.62 9.70 -8.42
N ASN A 206 -9.11 8.49 -8.16
CA ASN A 206 -9.68 7.64 -9.21
C ASN A 206 -11.13 7.99 -9.58
N GLY A 207 -11.80 8.82 -8.76
CA GLY A 207 -13.21 9.14 -8.97
C GLY A 207 -14.18 7.99 -8.69
N VAL A 208 -15.47 8.35 -8.67
CA VAL A 208 -16.56 7.40 -8.44
C VAL A 208 -16.81 6.55 -9.70
N PHE A 209 -16.68 7.17 -10.87
CA PHE A 209 -16.85 6.56 -12.18
C PHE A 209 -16.00 7.29 -13.22
N ASP A 210 -15.75 6.61 -14.35
CA ASP A 210 -15.10 7.15 -15.54
C ASP A 210 -15.84 6.67 -16.79
N THR A 211 -15.55 7.26 -17.95
CA THR A 211 -16.05 6.72 -19.23
C THR A 211 -15.53 5.31 -19.45
N LYS A 212 -16.31 4.48 -20.16
CA LYS A 212 -15.91 3.11 -20.51
C LYS A 212 -14.54 3.09 -21.20
N GLU A 213 -14.28 4.04 -22.10
CA GLU A 213 -13.05 4.14 -22.87
C GLU A 213 -11.84 4.38 -21.95
N LYS A 214 -11.95 5.35 -21.04
CA LYS A 214 -10.88 5.66 -20.07
C LYS A 214 -10.67 4.53 -19.07
N ALA A 215 -11.75 3.90 -18.60
CA ALA A 215 -11.67 2.75 -17.72
C ALA A 215 -10.98 1.54 -18.39
N GLN A 216 -11.22 1.33 -19.70
CA GLN A 216 -10.55 0.31 -20.51
C GLN A 216 -9.07 0.66 -20.73
N GLU A 217 -8.75 1.91 -21.05
CA GLU A 217 -7.36 2.38 -21.21
C GLU A 217 -6.53 2.13 -19.94
N ILE A 218 -7.09 2.41 -18.75
CA ILE A 218 -6.43 2.13 -17.47
C ILE A 218 -6.13 0.62 -17.33
N TYR A 219 -7.08 -0.24 -17.70
CA TYR A 219 -6.89 -1.68 -17.65
C TYR A 219 -5.81 -2.14 -18.64
N ASP A 220 -5.85 -1.64 -19.86
CA ASP A 220 -4.90 -2.04 -20.91
C ASP A 220 -3.47 -1.59 -20.57
N ARG A 221 -3.32 -0.40 -19.97
CA ARG A 221 -2.02 0.15 -19.55
C ARG A 221 -1.44 -0.53 -18.32
N THR A 222 -2.28 -0.89 -17.34
CA THR A 222 -1.81 -1.34 -16.01
C THR A 222 -2.02 -2.84 -15.74
N GLY A 223 -2.85 -3.51 -16.53
CA GLY A 223 -3.32 -4.87 -16.25
C GLY A 223 -4.28 -4.99 -15.06
N HIS A 224 -4.63 -3.88 -14.39
CA HIS A 224 -5.45 -3.89 -13.18
C HIS A 224 -6.88 -3.45 -13.47
N LYS A 225 -7.85 -4.29 -13.13
CA LYS A 225 -9.29 -3.96 -13.24
C LYS A 225 -9.66 -3.02 -12.11
N ARG A 226 -9.47 -1.71 -12.30
CA ARG A 226 -9.83 -0.66 -11.32
C ARG A 226 -11.31 -0.22 -11.42
N HIS A 227 -12.01 -0.66 -12.46
CA HIS A 227 -13.41 -0.37 -12.75
C HIS A 227 -14.20 -1.63 -13.10
N TYR A 228 -15.53 -1.57 -12.99
CA TYR A 228 -16.42 -2.62 -13.49
C TYR A 228 -16.63 -2.49 -15.00
N LEU A 229 -16.02 -3.40 -15.77
CA LEU A 229 -16.00 -3.37 -17.23
C LEU A 229 -16.90 -4.42 -17.90
N LYS A 230 -17.58 -5.28 -17.13
CA LYS A 230 -18.49 -6.25 -17.74
C LYS A 230 -19.74 -5.55 -18.25
N SER A 231 -20.31 -6.06 -19.34
CA SER A 231 -21.45 -5.45 -20.02
C SER A 231 -22.68 -5.25 -19.14
N ASP A 232 -22.91 -6.16 -18.19
CA ASP A 232 -24.01 -6.11 -17.22
C ASP A 232 -23.75 -5.12 -16.06
N GLU A 233 -22.51 -4.66 -15.90
CA GLU A 233 -22.10 -3.76 -14.81
C GLU A 233 -21.93 -2.31 -15.27
N LEU A 234 -21.76 -2.10 -16.58
CA LEU A 234 -21.72 -0.78 -17.20
C LEU A 234 -23.07 -0.05 -17.06
N ILE A 235 -23.00 1.27 -16.95
CA ILE A 235 -24.18 2.13 -16.80
C ILE A 235 -24.23 3.05 -18.01
N LYS A 236 -25.37 3.08 -18.69
CA LYS A 236 -25.59 3.92 -19.87
C LYS A 236 -26.20 5.25 -19.45
N LEU A 237 -25.57 6.35 -19.84
CA LEU A 237 -26.05 7.71 -19.69
C LEU A 237 -26.67 8.20 -21.01
N SER A 238 -27.17 9.44 -21.03
CA SER A 238 -27.73 10.03 -22.26
C SER A 238 -26.66 10.31 -23.34
N ASP A 239 -25.42 10.57 -22.93
CA ASP A 239 -24.31 11.00 -23.78
C ASP A 239 -23.14 10.01 -23.85
N SER A 240 -23.10 9.02 -22.96
CA SER A 240 -21.92 8.17 -22.75
C SER A 240 -22.25 6.85 -22.06
N ILE A 241 -21.26 5.95 -21.99
CA ILE A 241 -21.32 4.74 -21.16
C ILE A 241 -20.22 4.86 -20.12
N ILE A 242 -20.57 4.64 -18.86
CA ILE A 242 -19.65 4.78 -17.73
C ILE A 242 -19.38 3.45 -17.04
N ALA A 243 -18.23 3.39 -16.37
CA ALA A 243 -17.82 2.30 -15.51
C ALA A 243 -17.51 2.85 -14.11
N THR A 244 -18.10 2.26 -13.07
CA THR A 244 -17.84 2.69 -11.68
C THR A 244 -16.54 2.09 -11.15
N SER A 245 -15.84 2.84 -10.30
CA SER A 245 -14.61 2.40 -9.64
C SER A 245 -14.90 1.22 -8.69
N ASN A 246 -13.99 0.26 -8.63
CA ASN A 246 -14.03 -0.83 -7.66
C ASN A 246 -13.03 -0.66 -6.50
N GLN A 247 -12.36 0.50 -6.43
CA GLN A 247 -11.33 0.81 -5.44
C GLN A 247 -11.94 1.55 -4.24
N TRP A 248 -12.50 0.81 -3.28
CA TRP A 248 -13.14 1.38 -2.10
C TRP A 248 -12.51 0.87 -0.81
N GLY A 249 -11.87 1.78 -0.09
CA GLY A 249 -11.39 1.60 1.28
C GLY A 249 -12.47 1.96 2.31
N LEU A 250 -12.13 1.92 3.60
CA LEU A 250 -13.06 2.29 4.67
C LEU A 250 -13.37 3.79 4.63
N ASP A 251 -12.33 4.64 4.53
CA ASP A 251 -12.51 6.10 4.60
C ASP A 251 -13.39 6.64 3.46
N ASN A 252 -13.12 6.20 2.22
CA ASN A 252 -13.84 6.72 1.06
C ASN A 252 -15.27 6.15 0.95
N ILE A 253 -15.52 4.92 1.37
CA ILE A 253 -16.90 4.39 1.38
C ILE A 253 -17.74 5.08 2.45
N THR A 254 -17.17 5.39 3.62
CA THR A 254 -17.88 6.15 4.66
C THR A 254 -18.26 7.55 4.17
N ARG A 255 -17.36 8.25 3.45
CA ARG A 255 -17.70 9.54 2.82
C ARG A 255 -18.82 9.40 1.79
N PHE A 256 -18.75 8.38 0.94
CA PHE A 256 -19.78 8.11 -0.05
C PHE A 256 -21.15 7.87 0.62
N ILE A 257 -21.21 7.00 1.62
CA ILE A 257 -22.46 6.70 2.35
C ILE A 257 -23.03 7.96 3.00
N HIS A 258 -22.20 8.76 3.66
CA HIS A 258 -22.64 10.01 4.27
C HIS A 258 -23.22 10.97 3.24
N HIS A 259 -22.58 11.09 2.08
CA HIS A 259 -23.08 11.91 0.97
C HIS A 259 -24.45 11.43 0.47
N ILE A 260 -24.62 10.13 0.26
CA ILE A 260 -25.87 9.56 -0.25
C ILE A 260 -27.02 9.68 0.74
N ASN A 261 -26.78 9.39 2.02
CA ASN A 261 -27.79 9.53 3.06
C ASN A 261 -28.25 11.00 3.24
N ASN A 262 -27.40 11.98 2.88
CA ASN A 262 -27.77 13.40 2.88
C ASN A 262 -28.38 13.88 1.55
N LEU A 263 -28.19 13.14 0.46
CA LEU A 263 -28.68 13.51 -0.87
C LEU A 263 -30.19 13.26 -0.99
N ASN A 264 -30.65 12.08 -0.55
CA ASN A 264 -32.04 11.66 -0.66
C ASN A 264 -32.40 10.67 0.46
N ASN A 265 -33.48 10.94 1.19
CA ASN A 265 -33.98 10.07 2.27
C ASN A 265 -34.37 8.66 1.76
N ASP A 266 -34.76 8.54 0.48
CA ASP A 266 -35.10 7.25 -0.14
C ASP A 266 -33.86 6.37 -0.42
N TYR A 267 -32.67 6.92 -0.25
CA TYR A 267 -31.39 6.27 -0.52
C TYR A 267 -30.65 5.87 0.78
N SER A 268 -31.38 5.60 1.85
CA SER A 268 -30.77 5.19 3.12
C SER A 268 -29.88 3.95 2.95
N ILE A 269 -28.63 4.08 3.38
CA ILE A 269 -27.63 3.01 3.42
C ILE A 269 -27.27 2.73 4.87
N GLU A 270 -27.42 1.47 5.27
CA GLU A 270 -27.09 0.97 6.61
C GLU A 270 -25.90 0.01 6.56
N ASN A 271 -25.03 0.06 7.58
CA ASN A 271 -23.96 -0.90 7.77
C ASN A 271 -24.49 -2.16 8.48
N LYS A 272 -24.10 -3.35 8.01
CA LYS A 272 -24.52 -4.66 8.56
C LYS A 272 -23.37 -5.45 9.14
#